data_AF-A0A1I6LAY4-F1
#
_entry.id   AF-A0A1I6LAY4-F1
#
_cell.length_a   1.000
_cell.length_b   1.000
_cell.length_c   1.000
_cell.angle_alpha   90.00
_cell.angle_beta   90.00
_cell.angle_gamma   90.00
#
_symmetry.space_group_name_H-M   'P 1'
#
loop_
_entity.id
_entity.type
_entity.pdbx_description
1 polymer ?
#
loop_
_entity_poly.entity_id
_entity_poly.type
_entity_poly.pdbx_seq_one_letter_code
_entity_poly.pdbx_strand_id
1 'polypeptide(L)'
;MSVDVATALFQMVALAVPPIAVLIQMLRKSENLPWRYRKWSFGLAILSVVSFIATGTLVAAYLIIHTGPPLLLQAGLALAILGLVPFSLFTGILYKEHKSEHGP
;
A
#
# COMPACT_ATOMS: atom_id res chain seq x y z
N MET A 1 13.55 -1.53 -22.60
CA MET A 1 12.93 -0.22 -22.27
C MET A 1 11.69 -0.37 -21.41
N SER A 2 10.60 -1.02 -21.85
CA SER A 2 9.37 -1.12 -21.02
C SER A 2 9.55 -1.97 -19.76
N VAL A 3 10.34 -3.04 -19.81
CA VAL A 3 10.66 -3.91 -18.65
C VAL A 3 11.54 -3.17 -17.64
N ASP A 4 12.49 -2.35 -18.10
CA ASP A 4 13.35 -1.54 -17.23
C ASP A 4 12.53 -0.49 -16.46
N VAL A 5 11.60 0.17 -17.17
CA VAL A 5 10.64 1.11 -16.56
C VAL A 5 9.72 0.41 -15.56
N ALA A 6 9.20 -0.77 -15.88
CA ALA A 6 8.37 -1.56 -14.97
C ALA A 6 9.16 -1.96 -13.70
N THR A 7 10.43 -2.33 -13.84
CA THR A 7 11.30 -2.69 -12.72
C THR A 7 11.59 -1.48 -11.83
N ALA A 8 11.88 -0.32 -12.43
CA ALA A 8 12.06 0.94 -11.70
C ALA A 8 10.79 1.35 -10.95
N LEU A 9 9.61 1.20 -11.58
CA LEU A 9 8.32 1.46 -10.93
C LEU A 9 8.08 0.50 -9.76
N PHE A 10 8.40 -0.79 -9.91
CA PHE A 10 8.26 -1.77 -8.84
C PHE A 10 9.14 -1.42 -7.63
N GLN A 11 10.38 -1.03 -7.87
CA GLN A 11 11.32 -0.58 -6.83
C GLN A 11 10.83 0.70 -6.14
N MET A 12 10.30 1.67 -6.89
CA MET A 12 9.72 2.88 -6.31
C MET A 12 8.52 2.57 -5.40
N VAL A 13 7.63 1.66 -5.82
CA VAL A 13 6.51 1.21 -4.99
C VAL A 13 7.02 0.56 -3.70
N ALA A 14 8.04 -0.31 -3.79
CA ALA A 14 8.62 -0.97 -2.62
C ALA A 14 9.22 0.03 -1.61
N LEU A 15 9.87 1.09 -2.09
CA LEU A 15 10.44 2.16 -1.25
C LEU A 15 9.39 3.05 -0.59
N ALA A 16 8.17 3.12 -1.14
CA ALA A 16 7.09 3.93 -0.59
C ALA A 16 6.33 3.25 0.57
N VAL A 17 6.39 1.93 0.72
CA VAL A 17 5.67 1.21 1.78
C VAL A 17 6.12 1.60 3.19
N PRO A 18 7.43 1.63 3.54
CA PRO A 18 7.90 2.04 4.87
C PRO A 18 7.43 3.44 5.32
N PRO A 19 7.57 4.52 4.52
CA PRO A 19 7.14 5.84 4.95
C PRO A 19 5.62 5.94 5.15
N ILE A 20 4.81 5.17 4.42
CA ILE A 20 3.35 5.14 4.64
C ILE A 20 3.01 4.51 5.99
N ALA A 21 3.68 3.41 6.36
CA ALA A 21 3.50 2.80 7.67
C ALA A 21 3.88 3.77 8.80
N VAL A 22 4.97 4.53 8.62
CA VAL A 22 5.39 5.58 9.56
C VAL A 22 4.36 6.71 9.62
N LEU A 23 3.82 7.16 8.49
CA LEU A 23 2.77 8.19 8.44
C LEU A 23 1.51 7.76 9.20
N ILE A 24 1.07 6.52 9.02
CA ILE A 24 -0.07 5.96 9.77
C ILE A 24 0.23 5.95 11.28
N GLN A 25 1.45 5.56 11.67
CA GLN A 25 1.86 5.57 13.07
C GLN A 25 1.92 6.99 13.67
N MET A 26 2.43 7.96 12.90
CA MET A 26 2.46 9.38 13.29
C MET A 26 1.06 9.97 13.39
N LEU A 27 0.15 9.64 12.46
CA LEU A 27 -1.25 10.06 12.51
C LEU A 27 -2.00 9.47 13.71
N ARG A 28 -1.68 8.23 14.10
CA ARG A 28 -2.27 7.60 15.29
C ARG A 28 -1.83 8.30 16.59
N LYS A 29 -0.61 8.84 16.64
CA LYS A 29 -0.06 9.56 17.80
C LYS A 29 -0.32 11.07 17.80
N SER A 30 -0.98 11.58 16.75
CA SER A 30 -1.25 13.01 16.61
C SER A 30 -2.38 13.42 17.53
N GLU A 31 -2.11 13.99 18.70
CA GLU A 31 -3.15 14.45 19.64
C GLU A 31 -3.72 15.84 19.28
N ASN A 32 -2.97 16.67 18.53
CA ASN A 32 -3.26 18.09 18.33
C ASN A 32 -4.09 18.45 17.07
N LEU A 33 -4.52 17.47 16.27
CA LEU A 33 -5.25 17.72 15.01
C LEU A 33 -6.76 17.65 15.20
N PRO A 34 -7.53 18.69 14.80
CA PRO A 34 -8.99 18.64 14.78
C PRO A 34 -9.47 17.46 13.93
N TRP A 35 -10.54 16.80 14.38
CA TRP A 35 -11.03 15.56 13.77
C TRP A 35 -11.26 15.64 12.25
N ARG A 36 -11.76 16.78 11.74
CA ARG A 36 -11.98 17.00 10.30
C ARG A 36 -10.68 16.82 9.49
N TYR A 37 -9.57 17.37 9.95
CA TYR A 37 -8.27 17.21 9.29
C TYR A 37 -7.71 15.80 9.49
N ARG A 38 -7.90 15.20 10.67
CA ARG A 38 -7.45 13.84 10.95
C ARG A 38 -8.12 12.80 10.05
N LYS A 39 -9.43 12.94 9.81
CA LYS A 39 -10.19 12.10 8.86
C LYS A 39 -9.66 12.22 7.44
N TRP A 40 -9.34 13.43 6.98
CA TRP A 40 -8.73 13.64 5.66
C TRP A 40 -7.34 13.02 5.58
N SER A 41 -6.50 13.20 6.60
CA SER A 41 -5.16 12.61 6.62
C SER A 41 -5.18 11.08 6.61
N PHE A 42 -6.09 10.45 7.37
CA PHE A 42 -6.29 9.00 7.31
C PHE A 42 -6.86 8.57 5.94
N GLY A 43 -7.80 9.31 5.38
CA GLY A 43 -8.32 9.05 4.04
C GLY A 43 -7.21 9.11 2.98
N LEU A 44 -6.33 10.10 3.06
CA LEU A 44 -5.16 10.24 2.18
C LEU A 44 -4.16 9.11 2.39
N ALA A 45 -3.93 8.67 3.62
CA ALA A 45 -3.06 7.53 3.91
C ALA A 45 -3.62 6.22 3.33
N ILE A 46 -4.92 5.96 3.51
CA ILE A 46 -5.59 4.78 2.93
C ILE A 46 -5.56 4.84 1.41
N LEU A 47 -5.88 5.99 0.81
CA LEU A 47 -5.87 6.17 -0.63
C LEU A 47 -4.46 5.94 -1.19
N SER A 48 -3.43 6.45 -0.50
CA SER A 48 -2.04 6.19 -0.83
C SER A 48 -1.72 4.69 -0.77
N VAL A 49 -2.05 4.00 0.32
CA VAL A 49 -1.89 2.54 0.44
C VAL A 49 -2.53 1.80 -0.73
N VAL A 50 -3.81 2.09 -1.00
CA VAL A 50 -4.56 1.42 -2.07
C VAL A 50 -3.95 1.71 -3.44
N SER A 51 -3.54 2.95 -3.72
CA SER A 51 -2.85 3.31 -4.95
C SER A 51 -1.54 2.55 -5.12
N PHE A 52 -0.71 2.47 -4.08
CA PHE A 52 0.56 1.73 -4.15
C PHE A 52 0.34 0.23 -4.34
N ILE A 53 -0.64 -0.37 -3.66
CA ILE A 53 -1.03 -1.78 -3.85
C ILE A 53 -1.48 -2.01 -5.30
N ALA A 54 -2.34 -1.14 -5.83
CA ALA A 54 -2.84 -1.24 -7.20
C ALA A 54 -1.70 -1.13 -8.22
N THR A 55 -0.80 -0.16 -8.06
CA THR A 55 0.38 0.00 -8.91
C THR A 55 1.29 -1.22 -8.83
N GLY A 56 1.62 -1.69 -7.62
CA GLY A 56 2.46 -2.88 -7.44
C GLY A 56 1.86 -4.12 -8.09
N THR A 57 0.54 -4.32 -7.95
CA THR A 57 -0.18 -5.44 -8.56
C THR A 57 -0.17 -5.37 -10.08
N LEU A 58 -0.45 -4.19 -10.66
CA LEU A 58 -0.43 -3.98 -12.12
C LEU A 58 0.96 -4.19 -12.72
N VAL A 59 2.00 -3.68 -12.06
CA VAL A 59 3.39 -3.85 -12.50
C VAL A 59 3.81 -5.31 -12.42
N ALA A 60 3.47 -6.01 -11.33
CA ALA A 60 3.75 -7.44 -11.19
C ALA A 60 3.03 -8.26 -12.27
N ALA A 61 1.74 -7.98 -12.53
CA ALA A 61 0.99 -8.64 -13.59
C ALA A 61 1.59 -8.37 -14.97
N TYR A 62 1.99 -7.13 -15.26
CA TYR A 62 2.67 -6.76 -16.49
C TYR A 62 3.96 -7.57 -16.68
N LEU A 63 4.80 -7.67 -15.64
CA LEU A 63 6.05 -8.43 -15.68
C LEU A 63 5.79 -9.92 -15.92
N ILE A 64 4.80 -10.53 -15.25
CA ILE A 64 4.46 -11.94 -15.46
C ILE A 64 4.07 -12.20 -16.92
N ILE A 65 3.19 -11.36 -17.48
CA ILE A 65 2.68 -11.52 -18.84
C ILE A 65 3.77 -11.32 -19.90
N HIS A 66 4.65 -10.32 -19.72
CA HIS A 66 5.57 -9.89 -20.77
C HIS A 66 6.98 -10.50 -20.67
N THR A 67 7.39 -10.99 -19.51
CA THR A 67 8.73 -11.59 -19.33
C THR A 67 8.71 -13.12 -19.26
N GLY A 68 7.53 -13.73 -19.08
CA GLY A 68 7.39 -15.18 -18.93
C GLY A 68 8.37 -15.76 -17.91
N PRO A 69 8.46 -15.22 -16.68
CA PRO A 69 9.52 -15.59 -15.76
C PRO A 69 9.34 -17.06 -15.30
N PRO A 70 10.42 -17.74 -14.84
CA PRO A 70 10.34 -19.08 -14.29
C PRO A 70 9.21 -19.25 -13.26
N LEU A 71 8.58 -20.43 -13.22
CA LEU A 71 7.39 -20.72 -12.42
C LEU A 71 7.54 -20.30 -10.94
N LEU A 72 8.73 -20.49 -10.35
CA LEU A 72 9.02 -20.08 -8.99
C LEU A 72 8.90 -18.56 -8.77
N LEU A 73 9.34 -17.75 -9.73
CA LEU A 73 9.22 -16.29 -9.66
C LEU A 73 7.78 -15.84 -9.86
N GLN A 74 7.01 -16.54 -10.72
CA GLN A 74 5.57 -16.29 -10.86
C GLN A 74 4.84 -16.59 -9.54
N ALA A 75 5.13 -17.72 -8.90
CA ALA A 75 4.57 -18.08 -7.60
C ALA A 75 4.95 -17.06 -6.52
N GLY A 76 6.21 -16.59 -6.51
CA GLY A 76 6.68 -15.54 -5.60
C GLY A 76 5.93 -14.22 -5.80
N LEU A 77 5.75 -13.77 -7.04
CA LEU A 77 4.98 -12.56 -7.36
C LEU A 77 3.50 -12.71 -6.99
N ALA A 78 2.91 -13.89 -7.24
CA ALA A 78 1.53 -14.18 -6.85
C ALA A 78 1.35 -14.15 -5.33
N LEU A 79 2.29 -14.74 -4.57
CA LEU A 79 2.30 -14.68 -3.11
C LEU A 79 2.46 -13.24 -2.60
N ALA A 80 3.32 -12.44 -3.24
CA ALA A 80 3.47 -11.03 -2.90
C ALA A 80 2.16 -10.25 -3.10
N ILE A 81 1.46 -10.45 -4.22
CA ILE A 81 0.15 -9.86 -4.48
C ILE A 81 -0.88 -10.32 -3.44
N LEU A 82 -0.92 -11.63 -3.13
CA LEU A 82 -1.81 -12.17 -2.10
C LEU A 82 -1.53 -11.55 -0.72
N GLY A 83 -0.27 -11.26 -0.41
CA GLY A 83 0.14 -10.57 0.82
C GLY A 83 -0.33 -9.11 0.92
N LEU A 84 -0.65 -8.46 -0.20
CA LEU A 84 -1.21 -7.09 -0.18
C LEU A 84 -2.66 -7.08 0.32
N VAL A 85 -3.40 -8.19 0.17
CA VAL A 85 -4.77 -8.33 0.66
C VAL A 85 -4.86 -8.18 2.19
N PRO A 86 -4.17 -8.98 3.02
CA PRO A 86 -4.22 -8.82 4.47
C PRO A 86 -3.69 -7.45 4.91
N PHE A 87 -2.72 -6.87 4.21
CA PHE A 87 -2.22 -5.52 4.49
C PHE A 87 -3.30 -4.44 4.27
N SER A 88 -4.04 -4.52 3.16
CA SER A 88 -5.16 -3.59 2.89
C SER A 88 -6.28 -3.74 3.92
N LEU A 89 -6.63 -4.97 4.30
CA LEU A 89 -7.62 -5.25 5.34
C LEU A 89 -7.18 -4.70 6.70
N PHE A 90 -5.92 -4.92 7.07
CA PHE A 90 -5.35 -4.39 8.32
C PHE A 90 -5.39 -2.86 8.37
N THR A 91 -5.08 -2.20 7.25
CA THR A 91 -5.19 -0.73 7.14
C THR A 91 -6.64 -0.26 7.35
N GLY A 92 -7.63 -1.00 6.81
CA GLY A 92 -9.05 -0.73 7.06
C GLY A 92 -9.47 -0.93 8.52
N ILE A 93 -8.92 -1.94 9.20
CA ILE A 93 -9.15 -2.18 10.63
C ILE A 93 -8.59 -1.02 11.45
N LEU A 94 -7.37 -0.56 11.16
CA LEU A 94 -6.76 0.60 11.84
C LEU A 94 -7.61 1.86 11.70
N TYR A 95 -8.22 2.10 10.53
CA TYR A 95 -9.15 3.21 10.36
C TYR A 95 -10.41 3.07 11.23
N LYS A 96 -10.96 1.86 11.32
CA LYS A 96 -12.14 1.59 12.15
C LYS A 96 -11.83 1.77 13.64
N GLU A 97 -10.70 1.26 14.10
CA GLU A 97 -10.20 1.43 15.48
C GLU A 97 -10.02 2.92 15.79
N HIS A 98 -9.34 3.66 14.90
CA HIS A 98 -9.10 5.08 15.06
C HIS A 98 -10.39 5.91 15.14
N LYS A 99 -11.38 5.59 14.30
CA LYS A 99 -12.72 6.21 14.34
C LYS A 99 -13.45 5.95 15.66
N SER A 100 -13.23 4.79 16.28
CA SER A 100 -13.85 4.46 17.57
C SER A 100 -13.21 5.19 18.74
N GLU A 101 -11.89 5.40 18.71
CA GLU A 101 -11.14 6.07 19.78
C GLU A 101 -11.38 7.60 19.80
N HIS A 102 -11.57 8.22 18.64
CA HIS A 102 -11.52 9.68 18.51
C HIS A 102 -12.83 10.34 18.06
N GLY A 103 -13.91 9.56 17.91
CA GLY A 103 -15.26 10.05 17.56
C GLY A 103 -15.41 10.49 16.09
N PRO A 104 -16.63 10.80 15.63
CA PRO A 104 -16.89 11.47 14.34
C PRO A 104 -16.72 13.00 14.38
#